data_AF-A0A5B9RKC8-F1
#
_entry.id   AF-A0A5B9RKC8-F1
#
_cell.length_a   1.000
_cell.length_b   1.000
_cell.length_c   1.000
_cell.angle_alpha   90.00
_cell.angle_beta   90.00
_cell.angle_gamma   90.00
#
_symmetry.space_group_name_H-M   'P 1'
#
loop_
_entity.id
_entity.type
_entity.pdbx_description
1 polymer ?
#
loop_
_entity_poly.entity_id
_entity_poly.type
_entity_poly.pdbx_seq_one_letter_code
_entity_poly.pdbx_strand_id
1 'polypeptide(L)'
;ACQVEKSSWSLGEANSRLSYYDGLIQLTYSNGSKYNNKEHTLRSTIISFLCDPEAGAGRPEFQVEDNYTYNFRWYTSYACPPRPHECLVTDPETLDQYDLSSLSRSTSGSNWQTMDLSDTLNLKKYYINICRPINAVPGCDRHASVCQMKYISDQGSPKEVVSVSNMGISKR
;
A
#
# COMPACT_ATOMS: atom_id res chain seq x y z
N ALA A 1 -10.06 -11.91 15.14
CA ALA A 1 -9.23 -13.14 15.17
C ALA A 1 -9.82 -14.12 16.19
N CYS A 2 -9.58 -15.42 16.08
CA CYS A 2 -10.17 -16.43 16.99
C CYS A 2 -9.15 -17.54 17.29
N GLN A 3 -8.96 -17.86 18.57
CA GLN A 3 -8.21 -19.04 19.01
C GLN A 3 -9.15 -20.23 19.12
N VAL A 4 -8.75 -21.37 18.57
CA VAL A 4 -9.55 -22.60 18.58
C VAL A 4 -8.70 -23.74 19.10
N GLU A 5 -9.22 -24.45 20.11
CA GLU A 5 -8.76 -25.77 20.52
C GLU A 5 -10.00 -26.68 20.65
N LYS A 6 -10.40 -27.05 21.87
CA LYS A 6 -11.70 -27.69 22.15
C LYS A 6 -12.85 -26.68 22.29
N SER A 7 -12.51 -25.43 22.58
CA SER A 7 -13.42 -24.28 22.64
C SER A 7 -12.85 -23.15 21.79
N SER A 8 -13.69 -22.16 21.49
CA SER A 8 -13.30 -20.98 20.72
C SER A 8 -13.31 -19.72 21.59
N TRP A 9 -12.29 -18.89 21.43
CA TRP A 9 -12.19 -17.59 22.09
C TRP A 9 -11.91 -16.50 21.06
N SER A 10 -12.75 -15.48 21.05
CA SER A 10 -12.49 -14.28 20.26
C SER A 10 -11.26 -13.57 20.80
N LEU A 11 -10.36 -13.18 19.91
CA LEU A 11 -9.15 -12.42 20.22
C LEU A 11 -9.28 -10.93 19.86
N GLY A 12 -10.51 -10.49 19.61
CA GLY A 12 -10.85 -9.10 19.33
C GLY A 12 -11.68 -8.89 18.08
N GLU A 13 -12.34 -7.74 18.05
CA GLU A 13 -13.22 -7.25 16.99
C GLU A 13 -12.41 -6.81 15.77
N ALA A 14 -12.87 -7.24 14.59
CA ALA A 14 -12.23 -6.88 13.33
C ALA A 14 -12.42 -5.39 13.03
N ASN A 15 -11.36 -4.75 12.53
CA ASN A 15 -11.39 -3.38 12.04
C ASN A 15 -10.29 -3.20 10.96
N SER A 16 -10.25 -2.01 10.34
CA SER A 16 -9.31 -1.62 9.28
C SER A 16 -8.36 -0.49 9.69
N ARG A 17 -8.21 -0.22 11.00
CA ARG A 17 -7.39 0.88 11.51
C ARG A 17 -5.94 0.41 11.66
N LEU A 18 -5.09 0.83 10.72
CA LEU A 18 -3.66 0.59 10.76
C LEU A 18 -2.94 1.77 11.43
N SER A 19 -1.97 1.49 12.29
CA SER A 19 -0.97 2.46 12.73
C SER A 19 0.34 2.23 11.99
N TYR A 20 1.08 3.31 11.72
CA TYR A 20 2.40 3.26 11.11
C TYR A 20 3.38 4.03 12.00
N TYR A 21 4.45 3.37 12.42
CA TYR A 21 5.53 3.97 13.18
C TYR A 21 6.86 3.35 12.75
N ASP A 22 7.78 4.18 12.26
CA ASP A 22 9.16 3.80 11.91
C ASP A 22 9.28 2.50 11.08
N GLY A 23 8.52 2.41 9.99
CA GLY A 23 8.55 1.24 9.09
C GLY A 23 7.75 0.03 9.59
N LEU A 24 7.16 0.09 10.79
CA LEU A 24 6.28 -0.93 11.34
C LEU A 24 4.81 -0.55 11.15
N ILE A 25 4.05 -1.37 10.44
CA ILE A 25 2.60 -1.24 10.32
C ILE A 25 1.96 -2.18 11.35
N GLN A 26 1.06 -1.68 12.19
CA GLN A 26 0.36 -2.51 13.17
C GLN A 26 -1.16 -2.44 13.00
N LEU A 27 -1.82 -3.58 13.24
CA LEU A 27 -3.26 -3.71 13.35
C LEU A 27 -3.60 -4.30 14.71
N THR A 28 -4.48 -3.62 15.43
CA THR A 28 -4.91 -4.04 16.78
C THR A 28 -6.39 -4.43 16.75
N TYR A 29 -6.68 -5.65 17.19
CA TYR A 29 -8.04 -6.10 17.49
C TYR A 29 -8.21 -6.16 19.00
N SER A 30 -9.15 -5.37 19.53
CA SER A 30 -9.48 -5.30 20.95
C SER A 30 -10.87 -5.88 21.21
N ASN A 31 -11.30 -5.93 22.48
CA ASN A 31 -12.64 -6.38 22.88
C ASN A 31 -12.95 -7.85 22.53
N GLY A 32 -11.98 -8.75 22.73
CA GLY A 32 -12.18 -10.19 22.57
C GLY A 32 -12.95 -10.84 23.73
N SER A 33 -12.96 -12.16 23.76
CA SER A 33 -13.54 -12.93 24.85
C SER A 33 -12.78 -12.71 26.16
N LYS A 34 -13.50 -12.67 27.28
CA LYS A 34 -12.93 -12.53 28.62
C LYS A 34 -12.00 -13.68 28.97
N TYR A 35 -10.82 -13.36 29.50
CA TYR A 35 -9.90 -14.33 30.06
C TYR A 35 -10.44 -14.86 31.40
N ASN A 36 -9.98 -16.05 31.81
CA ASN A 36 -10.39 -16.64 33.09
C ASN A 36 -9.49 -16.15 34.24
N ASN A 37 -9.25 -14.83 34.30
CA ASN A 37 -8.56 -14.15 35.39
C ASN A 37 -9.57 -13.40 36.27
N LYS A 38 -9.13 -12.92 37.43
CA LYS A 38 -9.99 -12.20 38.39
C LYS A 38 -10.60 -10.93 37.80
N GLU A 39 -9.84 -10.22 36.96
CA GLU A 39 -10.30 -8.98 36.33
C GLU A 39 -11.15 -9.21 35.08
N HIS A 40 -11.33 -10.47 34.63
CA HIS A 40 -12.01 -10.81 33.39
C HIS A 40 -11.52 -9.98 32.18
N THR A 41 -10.20 -9.84 32.07
CA THR A 41 -9.56 -9.02 31.04
C THR A 41 -9.95 -9.49 29.66
N LEU A 42 -10.27 -8.56 28.77
CA LEU A 42 -10.64 -8.87 27.40
C LEU A 42 -9.40 -9.24 26.61
N ARG A 43 -9.45 -10.36 25.87
CA ARG A 43 -8.37 -10.73 24.95
C ARG A 43 -8.22 -9.70 23.85
N SER A 44 -6.99 -9.53 23.39
CA SER A 44 -6.68 -8.68 22.24
C SER A 44 -5.66 -9.33 21.32
N THR A 45 -5.52 -8.80 20.11
CA THR A 45 -4.54 -9.25 19.11
C THR A 45 -3.78 -8.04 18.59
N ILE A 46 -2.46 -8.16 18.46
CA ILE A 46 -1.61 -7.22 17.74
C ILE A 46 -0.99 -7.97 16.56
N ILE A 47 -1.20 -7.46 15.36
CA ILE A 47 -0.59 -7.97 14.13
C ILE A 47 0.41 -6.93 13.65
N SER A 48 1.69 -7.30 13.62
CA SER A 48 2.78 -6.46 13.14
C SER A 48 3.18 -6.88 11.74
N PHE A 49 2.89 -6.04 10.74
CA PHE A 49 3.29 -6.28 9.36
C PHE A 49 4.72 -5.80 9.14
N LEU A 50 5.55 -6.67 8.57
CA LEU A 50 6.96 -6.46 8.35
C LEU A 50 7.25 -6.56 6.85
N CYS A 51 8.15 -5.71 6.34
CA CYS A 51 8.54 -5.76 4.94
C CYS A 51 9.39 -7.00 4.66
N ASP A 52 8.91 -7.82 3.72
CA ASP A 52 9.69 -8.81 2.99
C ASP A 52 9.32 -8.70 1.50
N PRO A 53 10.21 -8.18 0.63
CA PRO A 53 9.90 -7.97 -0.79
C PRO A 53 9.50 -9.25 -1.54
N GLU A 54 9.96 -10.41 -1.08
CA GLU A 54 9.77 -11.69 -1.78
C GLU A 54 8.58 -12.50 -1.22
N ALA A 55 8.01 -12.08 -0.08
CA ALA A 55 6.95 -12.82 0.60
C ALA A 55 5.56 -12.73 -0.06
N GLY A 56 5.36 -11.82 -1.03
CA GLY A 56 4.03 -11.56 -1.59
C GLY A 56 3.01 -11.18 -0.50
N ALA A 57 1.85 -11.85 -0.48
CA ALA A 57 0.86 -11.65 0.59
C ALA A 57 1.33 -12.18 1.97
N GLY A 58 2.26 -13.14 1.99
CA GLY A 58 2.75 -13.77 3.20
C GLY A 58 1.66 -14.46 4.03
N ARG A 59 1.97 -14.71 5.31
CA ARG A 59 1.04 -15.28 6.30
C ARG A 59 1.36 -14.77 7.71
N PRO A 60 0.36 -14.69 8.61
CA PRO A 60 0.60 -14.35 9.99
C PRO A 60 1.28 -15.51 10.73
N GLU A 61 2.28 -15.18 11.53
CA GLU A 61 3.06 -16.08 12.37
C GLU A 61 2.87 -15.69 13.83
N PHE A 62 2.30 -16.60 14.62
CA PHE A 62 2.15 -16.41 16.05
C PHE A 62 3.53 -16.32 16.71
N GLN A 63 3.74 -15.30 17.53
CA GLN A 63 4.98 -15.11 18.27
C GLN A 63 4.81 -15.53 19.72
N VAL A 64 3.92 -14.84 20.43
CA VAL A 64 3.75 -14.99 21.87
C VAL A 64 2.39 -14.44 22.29
N GLU A 65 1.85 -15.04 23.33
CA GLU A 65 0.77 -14.46 24.11
C GLU A 65 1.41 -13.79 25.35
N ASP A 66 1.26 -12.48 25.46
CA ASP A 66 1.70 -11.71 26.63
C ASP A 66 0.58 -10.81 27.11
N ASN A 67 0.36 -10.74 28.43
CA ASN A 67 -0.66 -9.89 29.04
C ASN A 67 -2.03 -9.95 28.33
N TYR A 68 -2.54 -11.16 28.08
CA TYR A 68 -3.84 -11.42 27.41
C TYR A 68 -3.92 -10.94 25.95
N THR A 69 -2.76 -10.64 25.36
CA THR A 69 -2.61 -10.10 24.01
C THR A 69 -1.82 -11.06 23.15
N TYR A 70 -2.41 -11.47 22.03
CA TYR A 70 -1.80 -12.38 21.07
C TYR A 70 -1.02 -11.58 20.03
N ASN A 71 0.29 -11.80 19.97
CA ASN A 71 1.18 -11.09 19.07
C ASN A 71 1.48 -11.95 17.84
N PHE A 72 1.23 -11.38 16.66
CA PHE A 72 1.55 -11.97 15.37
C PHE A 72 2.55 -11.10 14.62
N ARG A 73 3.49 -11.74 13.92
CA ARG A 73 4.30 -11.11 12.88
C ARG A 73 3.76 -11.53 11.52
N TRP A 74 3.72 -10.62 10.57
CA TRP A 74 3.25 -10.92 9.23
C TRP A 74 4.20 -10.29 8.21
N TYR A 75 5.14 -11.10 7.72
CA TYR A 75 6.03 -10.69 6.64
C TYR A 75 5.23 -10.62 5.33
N THR A 76 5.22 -9.46 4.68
CA THR A 76 4.52 -9.25 3.41
C THR A 76 5.24 -8.21 2.57
N SER A 77 5.22 -8.40 1.25
CA SER A 77 5.75 -7.40 0.30
C SER A 77 4.90 -6.13 0.28
N TYR A 78 3.71 -6.16 0.87
CA TYR A 78 2.77 -5.04 0.92
C TYR A 78 3.12 -4.04 2.02
N ALA A 79 3.94 -4.45 2.99
CA ALA A 79 4.48 -3.57 4.03
C ALA A 79 5.79 -2.90 3.59
N CYS A 80 6.32 -3.26 2.41
CA CYS A 80 7.57 -2.70 1.93
C CYS A 80 7.40 -1.28 1.40
N PRO A 81 8.26 -0.33 1.80
CA PRO A 81 8.32 0.95 1.14
C PRO A 81 8.73 0.75 -0.33
N PRO A 82 8.31 1.65 -1.23
CA PRO A 82 8.84 1.66 -2.59
C PRO A 82 10.37 1.74 -2.54
N ARG A 83 11.06 0.86 -3.28
CA ARG A 83 12.53 0.91 -3.34
C ARG A 83 12.94 2.29 -3.89
N PRO A 84 13.90 3.00 -3.25
CA PRO A 84 14.45 4.21 -3.84
C PRO A 84 15.16 3.81 -5.13
N HIS A 85 14.66 4.27 -6.27
CA HIS A 85 15.37 4.16 -7.53
C HIS A 85 16.31 5.36 -7.66
N GLU A 86 17.57 5.09 -8.02
CA GLU A 86 18.50 6.12 -8.45
C GLU A 86 17.92 6.78 -9.70
N CYS A 87 17.59 8.07 -9.57
CA CYS A 87 16.94 8.85 -10.61
C CYS A 87 17.97 9.74 -11.32
N LEU A 88 19.16 9.18 -11.54
CA LEU A 88 20.33 9.87 -12.07
C LEU A 88 20.87 9.06 -13.25
N VAL A 89 21.18 9.75 -14.34
CA VAL A 89 21.83 9.16 -15.52
C VAL A 89 23.14 9.91 -15.79
N THR A 90 24.18 9.17 -16.15
CA THR A 90 25.47 9.73 -16.58
C THR A 90 25.64 9.47 -18.07
N ASP A 91 25.91 10.52 -18.83
CA ASP A 91 26.26 10.40 -20.24
C ASP A 91 27.62 9.67 -20.37
N PRO A 92 27.72 8.56 -21.11
CA PRO A 92 28.96 7.78 -21.19
C PRO A 92 30.07 8.48 -22.00
N GLU A 93 29.72 9.46 -22.85
CA GLU A 93 30.67 10.20 -23.68
C GLU A 93 31.14 11.49 -23.00
N THR A 94 30.20 12.31 -22.51
CA THR A 94 30.53 13.61 -21.90
C THR A 94 30.80 13.53 -20.40
N LEU A 95 30.37 12.44 -19.74
CA LEU A 95 30.35 12.27 -18.29
C LEU A 95 29.45 13.26 -17.54
N ASP A 96 28.57 13.96 -18.25
CA ASP A 96 27.57 14.83 -17.62
C ASP A 96 26.53 14.00 -16.86
N GLN A 97 26.12 14.51 -15.70
CA GLN A 97 25.10 13.88 -14.88
C GLN A 97 23.78 14.65 -14.95
N TYR A 98 22.70 13.91 -15.18
CA TYR A 98 21.35 14.43 -15.19
C TYR A 98 20.58 13.82 -14.03
N ASP A 99 20.29 14.64 -13.02
CA ASP A 99 19.51 14.24 -11.85
C ASP A 99 18.02 14.61 -12.03
N LEU A 100 17.18 13.58 -12.14
CA LEU A 100 15.72 13.68 -12.25
C LEU A 100 15.01 13.51 -10.90
N SER A 101 15.75 13.39 -9.79
CA SER A 101 15.19 13.14 -8.45
C SER A 101 14.19 14.21 -8.02
N SER A 102 14.35 15.45 -8.48
CA SER A 102 13.42 16.56 -8.24
C SER A 102 12.03 16.36 -8.87
N LEU A 103 11.95 15.58 -9.95
CA LEU A 103 10.69 15.23 -10.63
C LEU A 103 10.01 14.01 -10.00
N SER A 104 10.73 13.27 -9.16
CA SER A 104 10.19 12.15 -8.44
C SER A 104 9.27 12.69 -7.33
N ARG A 105 7.95 12.46 -7.39
CA ARG A 105 7.00 13.00 -6.39
C ARG A 105 6.73 11.99 -5.28
N SER A 106 7.01 12.37 -4.03
CA SER A 106 6.78 11.54 -2.84
C SER A 106 5.30 11.29 -2.58
N THR A 107 5.01 10.34 -1.69
CA THR A 107 3.65 9.93 -1.27
C THR A 107 2.81 11.06 -0.68
N SER A 108 3.43 12.18 -0.28
CA SER A 108 2.78 13.40 0.20
C SER A 108 2.38 14.39 -0.90
N GLY A 109 2.82 14.20 -2.14
CA GLY A 109 2.52 15.07 -3.28
C GLY A 109 1.40 14.55 -4.18
N SER A 110 0.88 15.37 -5.09
CA SER A 110 0.05 14.89 -6.20
C SER A 110 0.92 14.17 -7.24
N ASN A 111 0.34 13.29 -8.06
CA ASN A 111 1.04 12.75 -9.24
C ASN A 111 1.26 13.84 -10.30
N TRP A 112 2.19 13.64 -11.24
CA TRP A 112 2.16 14.41 -12.48
C TRP A 112 0.96 14.00 -13.31
N GLN A 113 0.38 14.94 -14.05
CA GLN A 113 -0.79 14.68 -14.88
C GLN A 113 -0.67 15.37 -16.24
N THR A 114 -1.12 14.66 -17.27
CA THR A 114 -1.26 15.21 -18.62
C THR A 114 -2.53 14.66 -19.26
N MET A 115 -3.12 15.41 -20.20
CA MET A 115 -4.32 15.02 -20.93
C MET A 115 -4.01 14.91 -22.41
N ASP A 116 -4.53 13.85 -23.04
CA ASP A 116 -4.57 13.72 -24.48
C ASP A 116 -5.90 14.28 -24.98
N LEU A 117 -5.77 15.40 -25.72
CA LEU A 117 -6.88 16.18 -26.27
C LEU A 117 -7.05 15.94 -27.78
N SER A 118 -6.35 14.96 -28.35
CA SER A 118 -6.41 14.67 -29.80
C SER A 118 -7.79 14.17 -30.23
N ASP A 119 -8.47 13.41 -29.37
CA ASP A 119 -9.84 12.94 -29.56
C ASP A 119 -10.74 13.49 -28.45
N THR A 120 -11.54 14.51 -28.78
CA THR A 120 -12.44 15.19 -27.84
C THR A 120 -13.58 14.31 -27.33
N LEU A 121 -13.89 13.21 -28.02
CA LEU A 121 -14.88 12.23 -27.61
C LEU A 121 -14.28 11.14 -26.70
N ASN A 122 -12.97 10.90 -26.80
CA ASN A 122 -12.25 9.89 -26.03
C ASN A 122 -11.07 10.51 -25.24
N LEU A 123 -11.38 11.52 -24.44
CA LEU A 123 -10.40 12.17 -23.58
C LEU A 123 -9.70 11.16 -22.68
N LYS A 124 -8.38 11.16 -22.72
CA LYS A 124 -7.53 10.35 -21.84
C LYS A 124 -6.72 11.24 -20.94
N LYS A 125 -6.58 10.81 -19.69
CA LYS A 125 -5.71 11.47 -18.72
C LYS A 125 -4.69 10.46 -18.23
N TYR A 126 -3.47 10.91 -18.03
CA TYR A 126 -2.36 10.06 -17.62
C TYR A 126 -1.82 10.56 -16.29
N TYR A 127 -1.76 9.67 -15.32
CA TYR A 127 -1.00 9.88 -14.09
C TYR A 127 0.39 9.33 -14.28
N ILE A 128 1.40 10.13 -13.95
CA ILE A 128 2.81 9.81 -14.16
C ILE A 128 3.57 10.10 -12.87
N ASN A 129 4.55 9.24 -12.55
CA ASN A 129 5.60 9.54 -11.58
C ASN A 129 6.96 9.09 -12.14
N ILE A 130 8.02 9.77 -11.73
CA ILE A 130 9.37 9.57 -12.28
C ILE A 130 10.22 8.78 -11.28
N CYS A 131 10.84 7.69 -11.74
CA CYS A 131 11.66 6.76 -10.95
C CYS A 131 10.97 6.15 -9.72
N ARG A 132 9.64 6.14 -9.66
CA ARG A 132 8.88 5.47 -8.59
C ARG A 132 7.46 5.18 -9.05
N PRO A 133 6.71 4.34 -8.33
CA PRO A 133 5.28 4.18 -8.58
C PRO A 133 4.50 5.49 -8.40
N ILE A 134 3.35 5.59 -9.04
CA ILE A 134 2.42 6.69 -8.82
C ILE A 134 1.85 6.61 -7.40
N ASN A 135 1.57 7.77 -6.82
CA ASN A 135 0.79 7.87 -5.60
C ASN A 135 -0.59 7.26 -5.82
N ALA A 136 -1.19 6.72 -4.77
CA ALA A 136 -2.39 5.90 -4.87
C ALA A 136 -3.52 6.62 -5.64
N VAL A 137 -3.92 6.04 -6.77
CA VAL A 137 -5.10 6.43 -7.55
C VAL A 137 -6.03 5.22 -7.59
N PRO A 138 -7.32 5.36 -7.22
CA PRO A 138 -8.26 4.25 -7.22
C PRO A 138 -8.30 3.50 -8.56
N GLY A 139 -8.06 2.19 -8.51
CA GLY A 139 -8.07 1.27 -9.65
C GLY A 139 -6.78 1.20 -10.48
N CYS A 140 -5.82 2.09 -10.25
CA CYS A 140 -4.48 1.96 -10.84
C CYS A 140 -3.66 0.91 -10.07
N ASP A 141 -2.73 0.24 -10.77
CA ASP A 141 -1.78 -0.68 -10.14
C ASP A 141 -0.82 0.10 -9.25
N ARG A 142 -0.61 -0.38 -8.02
CA ARG A 142 0.25 0.25 -7.03
C ARG A 142 1.74 0.29 -7.41
N HIS A 143 2.17 -0.55 -8.35
CA HIS A 143 3.55 -0.55 -8.84
C HIS A 143 3.71 0.20 -10.16
N ALA A 144 2.60 0.65 -10.77
CA ALA A 144 2.67 1.40 -12.02
C ALA A 144 3.32 2.76 -11.76
N SER A 145 4.23 3.17 -12.63
CA SER A 145 4.72 4.55 -12.73
C SER A 145 3.88 5.39 -13.68
N VAL A 146 3.05 4.74 -14.50
CA VAL A 146 2.10 5.40 -15.40
C VAL A 146 0.75 4.68 -15.40
N CYS A 147 -0.35 5.41 -15.22
CA CYS A 147 -1.72 4.90 -15.30
C CYS A 147 -2.57 5.77 -16.25
N GLN A 148 -3.42 5.14 -17.06
CA GLN A 148 -4.33 5.83 -17.99
C GLN A 148 -5.76 5.79 -17.48
N MET A 149 -6.37 6.96 -17.49
CA MET A 149 -7.77 7.21 -17.15
C MET A 149 -8.51 7.61 -18.43
N LYS A 150 -9.81 7.32 -18.46
CA LYS A 150 -10.74 7.80 -19.47
C LYS A 150 -11.92 8.48 -18.78
N TYR A 151 -12.61 9.34 -19.52
CA TYR A 151 -13.84 9.95 -19.05
C TYR A 151 -15.05 9.21 -19.60
N ILE A 152 -15.98 8.85 -18.73
CA ILE A 152 -17.29 8.34 -19.11
C ILE A 152 -18.37 9.33 -18.65
N SER A 153 -19.46 9.42 -19.38
CA SER A 153 -20.63 10.18 -18.93
C SER A 153 -21.44 9.29 -17.98
N ASP A 154 -21.52 9.69 -16.70
CA ASP A 154 -22.36 9.06 -15.69
C ASP A 154 -23.40 10.11 -15.26
N GLN A 155 -24.67 9.87 -15.58
CA GLN A 155 -25.79 10.77 -15.29
C GLN A 155 -25.58 12.23 -15.77
N GLY A 156 -24.91 12.42 -16.92
CA GLY A 156 -24.64 13.74 -17.50
C GLY A 156 -23.42 14.47 -16.91
N SER A 157 -22.69 13.83 -15.98
CA SER A 157 -21.43 14.35 -15.44
C SER A 157 -20.23 13.52 -15.94
N PRO A 158 -19.09 14.16 -16.30
CA PRO A 158 -17.89 13.43 -16.69
C PRO A 158 -17.25 12.79 -15.46
N LYS A 159 -17.14 11.46 -15.47
CA LYS A 159 -16.54 10.65 -14.43
C LYS A 159 -15.24 10.03 -14.92
N GLU A 160 -14.19 10.22 -14.15
CA GLU A 160 -12.88 9.64 -14.42
C GLU A 160 -12.87 8.18 -13.98
N VAL A 161 -12.56 7.28 -14.90
CA VAL A 161 -12.45 5.83 -14.65
C VAL A 161 -11.17 5.29 -15.24
N VAL A 162 -10.60 4.27 -14.60
CA VAL A 162 -9.37 3.64 -15.08
C VAL A 162 -9.63 2.96 -16.42
N SER A 163 -8.78 3.26 -17.39
CA SER A 163 -8.77 2.61 -18.70
C SER A 163 -7.64 1.59 -18.80
N VAL A 164 -6.44 1.94 -18.33
CA VAL A 164 -5.29 1.03 -18.26
C VAL A 164 -4.63 1.24 -16.90
N SER A 165 -4.72 0.22 -16.04
CA SER A 165 -4.25 0.30 -14.65
C SER A 165 -2.73 0.37 -14.52
N ASN A 166 -2.00 -0.22 -15.47
CA ASN A 166 -0.54 -0.24 -15.50
C ASN A 166 -0.04 -0.07 -16.94
N MET A 167 0.47 1.12 -17.27
CA MET A 167 1.10 1.38 -18.57
C MET A 167 2.62 1.23 -18.54
N GLY A 168 3.20 1.01 -17.36
CA GLY A 168 4.64 0.92 -17.21
C GLY A 168 5.04 0.96 -15.75
N ILE A 169 6.09 0.21 -15.43
CA ILE A 169 6.72 0.17 -14.12
C ILE A 169 8.12 0.76 -14.30
N SER A 170 8.48 1.75 -13.49
CA SER A 170 9.87 2.20 -13.43
C SER A 170 10.76 1.05 -12.97
N LYS A 171 11.70 0.67 -13.83
CA LYS A 171 12.73 -0.32 -13.52
C LYS A 171 14.07 0.38 -13.35
N ARG A 172 14.95 -0.28 -12.60
CA ARG A 172 16.38 0.03 -12.57
C ARG A 172 17.04 -0.55 -13.81
#